data_AF-A0A120G7H8-F1
#
_entry.id   AF-A0A120G7H8-F1
#
_cell.length_a   1.000
_cell.length_b   1.000
_cell.length_c   1.000
_cell.angle_alpha   90.00
_cell.angle_beta   90.00
_cell.angle_gamma   90.00
#
_symmetry.space_group_name_H-M   'P 1'
#
loop_
_entity.id
_entity.type
_entity.pdbx_description
1 polymer ?
#
loop_
_entity_poly.entity_id
_entity_poly.type
_entity_poly.pdbx_seq_one_letter_code
_entity_poly.pdbx_strand_id
1 'polypeptide(L)'
;MRGQLLVMLALGVIYAAGLMAIGLELGLLIGLIAGLAAIVPYMGFVIGIGAALVAGLFQFGGDLYPMLGIVAVFMVGQALEGMVLTPLLVGDRIGLHPVAVIFAILAGGELFGFTGILLALPVAAVIMVLVRHVHDLYKDSDVYTGVDEPEL
;
A
#
# COMPACT_ATOMS: atom_id res chain seq x y z
N MET A 1 -1.59 1.34 12.20
CA MET A 1 -0.43 1.94 12.91
C MET A 1 0.75 0.99 13.06
N ARG A 2 0.61 -0.25 13.60
CA ARG A 2 1.75 -1.18 13.79
C ARG A 2 2.47 -1.55 12.48
N GLY A 3 1.72 -1.84 11.41
CA GLY A 3 2.27 -2.13 10.08
C GLY A 3 3.04 -0.97 9.47
N GLN A 4 2.49 0.25 9.54
CA GLN A 4 3.10 1.45 8.98
C GLN A 4 4.47 1.75 9.61
N LEU A 5 4.64 1.55 10.92
CA LEU A 5 5.93 1.76 11.58
C LEU A 5 7.02 0.84 11.01
N LEU A 6 6.67 -0.42 10.71
CA LEU A 6 7.59 -1.37 10.09
C LEU A 6 7.91 -0.97 8.64
N VAL A 7 6.93 -0.46 7.89
CA VAL A 7 7.15 0.09 6.54
C VAL A 7 8.14 1.26 6.59
N MET A 8 7.95 2.20 7.51
CA MET A 8 8.82 3.37 7.69
C MET A 8 10.26 2.97 8.02
N LEU A 9 10.44 2.03 8.95
CA LEU A 9 11.77 1.53 9.32
C LEU A 9 12.44 0.77 8.16
N ALA A 10 11.69 -0.10 7.47
CA ALA A 10 12.19 -0.85 6.34
C ALA A 10 12.62 0.07 5.19
N LEU A 11 11.79 1.06 4.82
CA LEU A 11 12.14 2.06 3.81
C LEU A 11 13.33 2.92 4.24
N GLY A 12 13.39 3.32 5.51
CA GLY A 12 14.52 4.07 6.04
C GLY A 12 15.85 3.33 5.86
N VAL A 13 15.88 2.03 6.18
CA VAL A 13 17.05 1.17 5.98
C VAL A 13 17.37 1.00 4.50
N ILE A 14 16.36 0.72 3.65
CA ILE A 14 16.55 0.53 2.21
C ILE A 14 17.13 1.80 1.56
N TYR A 15 16.56 2.96 1.84
CA TYR A 15 17.03 4.23 1.30
C TYR A 15 18.40 4.62 1.84
N ALA A 16 18.64 4.47 3.15
CA ALA A 16 19.94 4.77 3.73
C ALA A 16 21.04 3.87 3.12
N ALA A 17 20.82 2.56 3.07
CA ALA A 17 21.77 1.62 2.51
C ALA A 17 22.01 1.86 1.01
N GLY A 18 20.96 2.11 0.24
CA GLY A 18 21.07 2.38 -1.20
C GLY A 18 21.83 3.67 -1.49
N LEU A 19 21.54 4.76 -0.77
CA LEU A 19 22.24 6.04 -0.95
C LEU A 19 23.70 5.96 -0.47
N MET A 20 23.97 5.26 0.62
CA MET A 20 25.34 5.02 1.09
C MET A 20 26.14 4.16 0.11
N ALA A 21 25.51 3.17 -0.53
CA ALA A 21 26.16 2.33 -1.54
C ALA A 21 26.58 3.12 -2.80
N ILE A 22 25.85 4.20 -3.13
CA ILE A 22 26.22 5.15 -4.19
C ILE A 22 27.38 6.07 -3.74
N GLY A 23 27.65 6.15 -2.43
CA GLY A 23 28.67 7.02 -1.85
C GLY A 23 28.16 8.41 -1.46
N LEU A 24 26.84 8.62 -1.37
CA LEU A 24 26.28 9.89 -0.93
C LEU A 24 26.55 10.08 0.58
N GLU A 25 27.29 11.14 0.96
CA GLU A 25 27.71 11.38 2.34
C GLU A 25 26.51 11.57 3.28
N LEU A 26 25.50 12.30 2.81
CA LEU A 26 24.23 12.52 3.52
C LEU A 26 23.26 11.35 3.37
N GLY A 27 23.67 10.24 2.74
CA GLY A 27 22.79 9.11 2.41
C GLY A 27 22.07 8.50 3.61
N LEU A 28 22.77 8.32 4.74
CA LEU A 28 22.16 7.82 5.97
C LEU A 28 21.08 8.76 6.51
N LEU A 29 21.39 10.06 6.59
CA LEU A 29 20.48 11.09 7.11
C LEU A 29 19.24 11.21 6.22
N ILE A 30 19.46 11.32 4.91
CA ILE A 30 18.39 11.47 3.93
C ILE A 30 17.50 10.22 3.90
N GLY A 31 18.10 9.02 3.94
CA GLY A 31 17.36 7.77 4.00
C GLY A 31 16.50 7.65 5.25
N LEU A 32 17.04 8.01 6.41
CA LEU A 32 16.28 8.01 7.67
C LEU A 32 15.10 9.00 7.64
N ILE A 33 15.34 10.23 7.16
CA ILE A 33 14.30 11.25 7.02
C ILE A 33 13.22 10.79 6.02
N ALA A 34 13.63 10.22 4.89
CA ALA A 34 12.72 9.67 3.89
C ALA A 34 11.85 8.54 4.45
N GLY A 35 12.45 7.60 5.20
CA GLY A 35 11.73 6.53 5.88
C GLY A 35 10.74 7.05 6.92
N LEU A 36 11.13 8.04 7.73
CA LEU A 36 10.25 8.68 8.71
C LEU A 36 9.14 9.51 8.04
N ALA A 37 9.41 10.14 6.90
CA ALA A 37 8.42 10.86 6.11
C ALA A 37 7.42 9.93 5.41
N ALA A 38 7.71 8.62 5.31
CA ALA A 38 6.80 7.61 4.77
C ALA A 38 5.65 7.23 5.74
N ILE A 39 5.39 8.04 6.78
CA ILE A 39 4.18 7.91 7.61
C ILE A 39 2.90 8.04 6.77
N VAL A 40 2.95 8.89 5.75
CA VAL A 40 1.95 8.96 4.67
C VAL A 40 2.54 8.26 3.45
N PRO A 41 1.79 7.37 2.78
CA PRO A 41 2.24 6.72 1.55
C PRO A 41 2.79 7.75 0.55
N TYR A 42 3.88 7.41 -0.13
CA TYR A 42 4.55 8.24 -1.14
C TYR A 42 5.25 9.53 -0.62
N MET A 43 4.91 10.07 0.56
CA MET A 43 5.56 11.29 1.08
C MET A 43 7.05 11.09 1.30
N GLY A 44 7.45 9.95 1.85
CA GLY A 44 8.85 9.60 2.05
C GLY A 44 9.67 9.58 0.76
N PHE A 45 9.08 9.07 -0.33
CA PHE A 45 9.70 9.09 -1.65
C PHE A 45 9.90 10.52 -2.16
N VAL A 46 8.86 11.37 -2.12
CA VAL A 46 8.94 12.74 -2.64
C VAL A 46 9.96 13.58 -1.89
N ILE A 47 9.92 13.53 -0.55
CA ILE A 47 10.84 14.29 0.30
C ILE A 47 12.26 13.74 0.16
N GLY A 48 12.41 12.42 0.18
CA GLY A 48 13.70 11.74 0.11
C GLY A 48 14.41 11.96 -1.22
N ILE A 49 13.71 11.77 -2.35
CA ILE A 49 14.31 11.90 -3.68
C ILE A 49 14.71 13.35 -3.96
N GLY A 50 13.87 14.32 -3.53
CA GLY A 50 14.20 15.74 -3.65
C GLY A 50 15.47 16.10 -2.87
N ALA A 51 15.54 15.69 -1.60
CA ALA A 51 16.72 15.93 -0.76
C ALA A 51 17.97 15.22 -1.30
N ALA A 52 17.85 13.97 -1.76
CA ALA A 52 18.95 13.19 -2.30
C ALA A 52 19.48 13.76 -3.63
N LEU A 53 18.60 14.19 -4.54
CA LEU A 53 19.02 14.79 -5.80
C LEU A 53 19.71 16.13 -5.57
N VAL A 54 19.19 16.98 -4.67
CA VAL A 54 19.85 18.24 -4.30
C VAL A 54 21.23 17.97 -3.69
N ALA A 55 21.31 17.08 -2.69
CA ALA A 55 22.59 16.71 -2.08
C ALA A 55 23.56 16.11 -3.09
N GLY A 56 23.09 15.22 -3.97
CA GLY A 56 23.88 14.59 -5.02
C GLY A 56 24.38 15.57 -6.06
N LEU A 57 23.60 16.60 -6.42
CA LEU A 57 24.05 17.69 -7.29
C LEU A 57 25.22 18.46 -6.67
N PHE A 58 25.15 18.78 -5.38
CA PHE A 58 26.23 19.47 -4.67
C PHE A 58 27.48 18.59 -4.48
N GLN A 59 27.30 17.29 -4.22
CA GLN A 59 28.40 16.37 -3.96
C GLN A 59 29.11 15.90 -5.24
N PHE A 60 28.36 15.53 -6.28
CA PHE A 60 28.88 14.92 -7.50
C PHE A 60 28.94 15.88 -8.70
N GLY A 61 28.58 17.16 -8.52
CA GLY A 61 28.70 18.19 -9.55
C GLY A 61 27.85 17.95 -10.81
N GLY A 62 26.80 17.12 -10.71
CA GLY A 62 25.93 16.77 -11.84
C GLY A 62 26.40 15.57 -12.67
N ASP A 63 27.34 14.76 -12.18
CA ASP A 63 27.66 13.49 -12.84
C ASP A 63 26.41 12.60 -12.94
N LEU A 64 26.15 12.11 -14.15
CA LEU A 64 24.94 11.38 -14.47
C LEU A 64 24.89 10.01 -13.77
N TYR A 65 26.03 9.38 -13.54
CA TYR A 65 26.09 8.03 -12.96
C TYR A 65 25.52 7.97 -11.52
N PRO A 66 26.00 8.76 -10.55
CA PRO A 66 25.43 8.77 -9.20
C PRO A 66 23.99 9.32 -9.16
N MET A 67 23.64 10.27 -10.04
CA MET A 67 22.27 10.78 -10.12
C MET A 67 21.28 9.70 -10.57
N LEU A 68 21.62 8.91 -11.58
CA LEU A 68 20.81 7.77 -12.00
C LEU A 68 20.72 6.71 -10.89
N GLY A 69 21.81 6.49 -10.14
CA GLY A 69 21.81 5.62 -8.96
C GLY A 69 20.78 6.07 -7.92
N ILE A 70 20.74 7.36 -7.59
CA ILE A 70 19.79 7.92 -6.62
C ILE A 70 18.35 7.66 -7.06
N VAL A 71 18.03 7.97 -8.33
CA VAL A 71 16.69 7.72 -8.89
C VAL A 71 16.36 6.23 -8.84
N ALA A 72 17.30 5.35 -9.19
CA ALA A 72 17.10 3.91 -9.16
C ALA A 72 16.79 3.39 -7.74
N VAL A 73 17.53 3.85 -6.72
CA VAL A 73 17.30 3.47 -5.31
C VAL A 73 15.89 3.87 -4.87
N PHE A 74 15.46 5.09 -5.19
CA PHE A 74 14.12 5.55 -4.84
C PHE A 74 13.02 4.81 -5.61
N MET A 75 13.22 4.52 -6.90
CA MET A 75 12.27 3.73 -7.70
C MET A 75 12.12 2.30 -7.16
N VAL A 76 13.23 1.65 -6.82
CA VAL A 76 13.21 0.30 -6.23
C VAL A 76 12.53 0.33 -4.87
N GLY A 77 12.86 1.28 -4.00
CA GLY A 77 12.22 1.42 -2.70
C GLY A 77 10.71 1.67 -2.81
N GLN A 78 10.26 2.47 -3.79
CA GLN A 78 8.84 2.69 -4.02
C GLN A 78 8.14 1.42 -4.54
N ALA A 79 8.75 0.72 -5.50
CA ALA A 79 8.19 -0.55 -5.98
C ALA A 79 8.07 -1.59 -4.86
N LEU A 80 9.08 -1.68 -3.98
CA LEU A 80 9.04 -2.53 -2.79
C LEU A 80 7.94 -2.07 -1.81
N GLU A 81 7.79 -0.77 -1.58
CA GLU A 81 6.72 -0.19 -0.76
C GLU A 81 5.35 -0.67 -1.27
N GLY A 82 5.04 -0.45 -2.55
CA GLY A 82 3.73 -0.74 -3.12
C GLY A 82 3.45 -2.24 -3.31
N MET A 83 4.42 -3.02 -3.78
CA MET A 83 4.21 -4.42 -4.16
C MET A 83 4.41 -5.41 -3.01
N VAL A 84 5.26 -5.09 -2.04
CA VAL A 84 5.68 -6.04 -1.00
C VAL A 84 5.33 -5.53 0.39
N LEU A 85 5.86 -4.37 0.79
CA LEU A 85 5.76 -3.88 2.17
C LEU A 85 4.30 -3.53 2.52
N THR A 86 3.60 -2.79 1.67
CA THR A 86 2.21 -2.40 1.91
C THR A 86 1.29 -3.62 2.04
N PRO A 87 1.24 -4.57 1.09
CA PRO A 87 0.37 -5.75 1.24
C PRO A 87 0.79 -6.69 2.36
N LEU A 88 2.09 -6.81 2.66
CA LEU A 88 2.59 -7.68 3.73
C LEU A 88 2.35 -7.10 5.13
N LEU A 89 2.53 -5.79 5.30
CA LEU A 89 2.58 -5.14 6.62
C LEU A 89 1.30 -4.36 6.94
N VAL A 90 0.64 -3.78 5.93
CA VAL A 90 -0.57 -2.96 6.10
C VAL A 90 -1.82 -3.71 5.68
N GLY A 91 -1.71 -4.59 4.68
CA GLY A 91 -2.64 -5.69 4.45
C GLY A 91 -4.06 -5.27 4.10
N ASP A 92 -4.31 -4.92 2.85
CA ASP A 92 -5.68 -4.85 2.31
C ASP A 92 -5.90 -5.97 1.29
N ARG A 93 -6.30 -7.15 1.78
CA ARG A 93 -7.05 -8.08 0.94
C ARG A 93 -8.52 -7.64 1.00
N ILE A 94 -8.89 -6.71 0.12
CA ILE A 94 -10.30 -6.30 -0.11
C ILE A 94 -11.19 -7.50 -0.50
N GLY A 95 -10.59 -8.67 -0.77
CA GLY A 95 -11.30 -9.93 -0.90
C GLY A 95 -12.21 -10.02 -2.11
N LEU A 96 -12.23 -8.99 -2.95
CA LEU A 96 -13.00 -8.92 -4.18
C LEU A 96 -12.39 -9.89 -5.19
N HIS A 97 -13.10 -10.99 -5.44
CA HIS A 97 -12.74 -11.87 -6.54
C HIS A 97 -12.89 -11.08 -7.86
N PRO A 98 -11.89 -11.11 -8.78
CA PRO A 98 -11.93 -10.33 -10.02
C PRO A 98 -13.23 -10.50 -10.83
N VAL A 99 -13.83 -11.69 -10.78
CA VAL A 99 -15.12 -11.97 -11.43
C VAL A 99 -16.27 -11.13 -10.84
N ALA A 100 -16.30 -10.89 -9.53
CA ALA A 100 -17.33 -10.06 -8.91
C ALA A 100 -17.24 -8.59 -9.36
N VAL A 101 -16.01 -8.11 -9.58
CA VAL A 101 -15.77 -6.75 -10.11
C VAL A 101 -16.28 -6.64 -11.55
N ILE A 102 -15.94 -7.61 -12.41
CA ILE A 102 -16.43 -7.63 -13.80
C ILE A 102 -17.96 -7.71 -13.82
N PHE A 103 -18.55 -8.57 -12.99
CA PHE A 103 -20.01 -8.70 -12.91
C PHE A 103 -20.68 -7.40 -12.46
N ALA A 104 -20.13 -6.72 -11.47
CA ALA A 104 -20.64 -5.43 -11.02
C ALA A 104 -20.56 -4.35 -12.10
N ILE A 105 -19.47 -4.30 -12.87
CA ILE A 105 -19.30 -3.36 -13.98
C ILE A 105 -20.34 -3.62 -15.08
N LEU A 106 -20.55 -4.88 -15.45
CA LEU A 106 -21.54 -5.27 -16.45
C LEU A 106 -22.97 -4.96 -15.98
N ALA A 107 -23.30 -5.35 -14.73
CA ALA A 107 -24.61 -5.08 -14.15
C ALA A 107 -24.88 -3.57 -13.99
N GLY A 108 -23.89 -2.80 -13.54
CA GLY A 108 -23.99 -1.35 -13.44
C GLY A 108 -24.16 -0.70 -14.82
N GLY A 109 -23.40 -1.15 -15.81
CA GLY A 109 -23.52 -0.71 -17.20
C GLY A 109 -24.89 -0.95 -17.79
N GLU A 110 -25.48 -2.12 -17.55
CA GLU A 110 -26.82 -2.44 -18.06
C GLU A 110 -27.93 -1.64 -17.35
N LEU A 111 -27.82 -1.44 -16.03
CA LEU A 111 -28.85 -0.78 -15.22
C LEU A 111 -28.86 0.75 -15.36
N PHE A 112 -27.68 1.38 -15.40
CA PHE A 112 -27.54 2.85 -15.33
C PHE A 112 -26.54 3.41 -16.37
N GLY A 113 -26.12 2.61 -17.35
CA GLY A 113 -25.18 3.03 -18.39
C GLY A 113 -23.81 3.40 -17.82
N PHE A 114 -23.23 4.48 -18.35
CA PHE A 114 -21.90 4.95 -17.93
C PHE A 114 -21.82 5.28 -16.43
N THR A 115 -22.85 5.91 -15.87
CA THR A 115 -22.88 6.24 -14.43
C THR A 115 -22.85 4.98 -13.56
N GLY A 116 -23.55 3.92 -14.00
CA GLY A 116 -23.53 2.63 -13.30
C GLY A 116 -22.18 1.94 -13.36
N ILE A 117 -21.44 2.05 -14.46
CA ILE A 117 -20.06 1.58 -14.56
C ILE A 117 -19.15 2.31 -13.57
N LEU A 118 -19.29 3.63 -13.47
CA LEU A 118 -18.46 4.48 -12.60
C LEU A 118 -18.69 4.18 -11.11
N LEU A 119 -19.93 3.83 -10.75
CA LEU A 119 -20.32 3.48 -9.38
C LEU A 119 -20.25 1.97 -9.07
N ALA A 120 -20.02 1.11 -10.06
CA ALA A 120 -20.06 -0.34 -9.89
C ALA A 120 -19.07 -0.85 -8.82
N LEU A 121 -17.83 -0.36 -8.86
CA LEU A 121 -16.76 -0.79 -7.94
C LEU A 121 -17.05 -0.47 -6.47
N PRO A 122 -17.36 0.80 -6.08
CA PRO A 122 -17.69 1.11 -4.69
C PRO A 122 -18.95 0.40 -4.19
N VAL A 123 -20.00 0.29 -5.03
CA VAL A 123 -21.22 -0.43 -4.65
C VAL A 123 -20.95 -1.92 -4.42
N ALA A 124 -20.19 -2.57 -5.30
CA ALA A 124 -19.80 -3.97 -5.15
C ALA A 124 -18.99 -4.22 -3.88
N ALA A 125 -18.08 -3.31 -3.53
CA ALA A 125 -17.32 -3.38 -2.28
C ALA A 125 -18.24 -3.33 -1.06
N VAL A 126 -19.20 -2.40 -1.03
CA VAL A 126 -20.18 -2.28 0.07
C VAL A 126 -21.03 -3.53 0.20
N ILE A 127 -21.59 -4.04 -0.91
CA ILE A 127 -22.40 -5.26 -0.92
C ILE A 127 -21.58 -6.44 -0.39
N MET A 128 -20.33 -6.61 -0.84
CA MET A 128 -19.48 -7.69 -0.39
C MET A 128 -19.19 -7.65 1.11
N VAL A 129 -18.94 -6.46 1.66
CA VAL A 129 -18.72 -6.28 3.10
C VAL A 129 -20.00 -6.64 3.88
N LEU A 130 -21.16 -6.19 3.42
CA LEU A 130 -22.45 -6.54 4.03
C LEU A 130 -22.72 -8.05 4.01
N VAL A 131 -22.50 -8.71 2.87
CA VAL A 131 -22.70 -10.16 2.75
C VAL A 131 -21.78 -10.92 3.69
N ARG A 132 -20.49 -10.55 3.78
CA ARG A 132 -19.56 -11.17 4.73
C ARG A 132 -20.02 -10.97 6.16
N HIS A 133 -20.39 -9.75 6.52
CA HIS A 133 -20.83 -9.42 7.87
C HIS A 133 -22.10 -10.18 8.27
N VAL A 134 -23.11 -10.25 7.39
CA VAL A 134 -24.34 -11.01 7.63
C VAL A 134 -24.06 -12.51 7.73
N HIS A 135 -23.18 -13.04 6.88
CA HIS A 135 -22.80 -14.45 6.92
C HIS A 135 -22.06 -14.82 8.22
N ASP A 136 -21.19 -13.94 8.71
CA ASP A 136 -20.50 -14.13 9.99
C ASP A 136 -21.52 -14.08 11.15
N LEU A 137 -22.46 -13.13 11.15
CA LEU A 137 -23.57 -13.09 12.12
C LEU A 137 -24.47 -14.32 12.07
N TYR A 138 -24.75 -14.85 10.88
CA TYR A 138 -25.56 -16.06 10.72
C TYR A 138 -24.87 -17.28 11.34
N LYS A 139 -23.56 -17.43 11.16
CA LYS A 139 -22.77 -18.51 11.75
C LYS A 139 -22.67 -18.44 13.28
N ASP A 140 -22.62 -17.23 13.82
CA ASP A 140 -22.59 -17.01 15.28
C ASP A 140 -23.99 -17.05 15.93
N SER A 141 -25.07 -17.10 15.15
CA SER A 141 -26.41 -17.18 15.71
C SER A 141 -26.74 -18.58 16.23
N ASP A 142 -27.46 -18.65 17.36
CA ASP A 142 -27.91 -19.90 18.00
C ASP A 142 -28.70 -20.83 17.05
N VAL A 143 -29.31 -20.25 16.01
CA VAL A 143 -30.02 -20.95 14.93
C VAL A 143 -29.09 -21.86 14.11
N TYR A 144 -27.80 -21.51 14.00
CA TYR A 144 -26.79 -22.30 13.28
C TYR A 144 -25.92 -23.14 14.23
N THR A 145 -25.63 -22.66 15.43
CA THR A 145 -24.77 -23.37 16.40
C THR A 145 -25.47 -24.55 17.09
N GLY A 146 -26.78 -24.70 16.93
CA GLY A 146 -27.52 -25.89 17.37
C GLY A 146 -27.36 -26.14 18.87
N VAL A 147 -27.59 -25.11 19.69
CA VAL A 147 -27.71 -25.32 21.14
C VAL A 147 -29.05 -26.01 21.37
N ASP A 148 -29.04 -27.34 21.26
CA ASP A 148 -30.11 -28.21 21.74
C ASP A 148 -30.37 -27.85 23.20
N GLU A 149 -31.61 -27.47 23.50
CA GLU A 149 -32.08 -27.20 24.86
C GLU A 149 -31.67 -28.37 25.77
N PRO A 150 -31.07 -28.12 26.94
CA PRO A 150 -30.73 -29.20 27.86
C PRO A 150 -32.04 -29.88 28.29
N GLU A 151 -32.17 -31.17 27.98
CA GLU A 151 -33.27 -32.03 28.44
C GLU A 151 -33.41 -31.90 29.96
N LEU A 152 -34.55 -31.33 30.40
CA LEU A 152 -34.99 -31.28 31.79
C LEU A 152 -36.10 -32.31 32.03
#